data_AF-A0A7U9TJG7-F1
#
_entry.id   AF-A0A7U9TJG7-F1
#
_cell.length_a   1.000
_cell.length_b   1.000
_cell.length_c   1.000
_cell.angle_alpha   90.00
_cell.angle_beta   90.00
_cell.angle_gamma   90.00
#
_symmetry.space_group_name_H-M   'P 1'
#
loop_
_entity.id
_entity.type
_entity.pdbx_description
1 polymer ?
#
loop_
_entity_poly.entity_id
_entity_poly.type
_entity_poly.pdbx_seq_one_letter_code
_entity_poly.pdbx_strand_id
1 'polypeptide(L)'
;MNKRVYNSTFGKIVRTLGFLLVLVSSLYISTYLIIQNDTLPFVSSLLPFAQQLEGIIDTLPAFIADYIGLFLVVGLILLTWAIRKGIILRVLITVVLLFGYLESAINSSSSLVPITLTNPSWMSTVLNLVDSFYISIIGLSEFVIPGVMVAAPMFLWALFANKKPGRFSVLMMRLGSIALFLAILSLVLGDLFLTTLALQNWYMTVQIALYMVTYLLFVVGGVFGFIGFSRK
;
A
#
# COMPACT_ATOMS: atom_id res chain seq x y z
N MET A 1 10.04 -26.86 23.99
CA MET A 1 10.51 -25.53 24.44
C MET A 1 9.97 -24.46 23.50
N ASN A 2 8.82 -23.85 23.84
CA ASN A 2 8.24 -22.77 23.02
C ASN A 2 9.21 -21.58 23.04
N LYS A 3 9.92 -21.33 21.93
CA LYS A 3 10.70 -20.10 21.73
C LYS A 3 9.71 -18.92 21.75
N ARG A 4 9.35 -18.44 22.95
CA ARG A 4 8.66 -17.17 23.14
C ARG A 4 9.48 -16.17 22.34
N VAL A 5 8.85 -15.59 21.31
CA VAL A 5 9.44 -14.48 20.59
C VAL A 5 9.60 -13.39 21.65
N TYR A 6 10.82 -13.20 22.15
CA TYR A 6 11.16 -12.05 22.97
C TYR A 6 10.90 -10.85 22.05
N ASN A 7 9.71 -10.27 22.17
CA ASN A 7 9.34 -9.09 21.42
C ASN A 7 10.06 -7.94 22.12
N SER A 8 11.34 -7.77 21.76
CA SER A 8 12.18 -6.71 22.31
C SER A 8 11.45 -5.38 22.20
N THR A 9 11.72 -4.46 23.13
CA THR A 9 11.13 -3.12 23.12
C THR A 9 11.29 -2.47 21.74
N PHE A 10 12.45 -2.68 21.10
CA PHE A 10 12.71 -2.26 19.73
C PHE A 10 11.75 -2.86 18.70
N GLY A 11 11.51 -4.18 18.73
CA GLY A 11 10.56 -4.82 17.81
C GLY A 11 9.12 -4.34 18.00
N LYS A 12 8.73 -3.94 19.21
CA LYS A 12 7.43 -3.29 19.46
C LYS A 12 7.38 -1.90 18.82
N ILE A 13 8.42 -1.07 19.01
CA ILE A 13 8.51 0.29 18.45
C ILE A 13 8.43 0.24 16.92
N VAL A 14 9.27 -0.57 16.28
CA VAL A 14 9.30 -0.75 14.82
C VAL A 14 7.94 -1.16 14.28
N ARG A 15 7.26 -2.09 14.97
CA ARG A 15 5.90 -2.51 14.58
C ARG A 15 4.88 -1.39 14.70
N THR A 16 4.90 -0.64 15.81
CA THR A 16 3.95 0.45 16.06
C THR A 16 4.16 1.58 15.06
N LEU A 17 5.41 1.96 14.80
CA LEU A 17 5.76 2.91 13.73
C LEU A 17 5.28 2.40 12.37
N GLY A 18 5.49 1.12 12.06
CA GLY A 18 4.97 0.53 10.83
C GLY A 18 3.45 0.68 10.68
N PHE A 19 2.68 0.38 11.73
CA PHE A 19 1.23 0.59 11.72
C PHE A 19 0.83 2.05 11.61
N LEU A 20 1.55 2.97 12.28
CA LEU A 20 1.28 4.40 12.21
C LEU A 20 1.51 4.94 10.79
N LEU A 21 2.62 4.57 10.16
CA LEU A 21 2.94 5.02 8.79
C LEU A 21 1.94 4.47 7.77
N VAL A 22 1.55 3.19 7.89
CA VAL A 22 0.48 2.62 7.04
C VAL A 22 -0.86 3.31 7.31
N LEU A 23 -1.17 3.64 8.56
CA LEU A 23 -2.41 4.35 8.91
C LEU A 23 -2.48 5.73 8.25
N VAL A 24 -1.44 6.55 8.44
CA VAL A 24 -1.40 7.92 7.90
C VAL A 24 -1.48 7.89 6.38
N SER A 25 -0.67 7.05 5.73
CA SER A 25 -0.67 6.93 4.27
C SER A 25 -2.00 6.39 3.73
N SER A 26 -2.57 5.36 4.34
CA SER A 26 -3.84 4.78 3.89
C SER A 26 -5.01 5.73 4.10
N LEU A 27 -5.00 6.52 5.18
CA LEU A 27 -6.02 7.53 5.44
C LEU A 27 -5.98 8.63 4.37
N TYR A 28 -4.78 9.15 4.06
CA TYR A 28 -4.58 10.10 2.97
C TYR A 28 -5.07 9.54 1.63
N ILE A 29 -4.56 8.36 1.24
CA ILE A 29 -4.89 7.73 -0.04
C ILE A 29 -6.40 7.44 -0.14
N SER A 30 -7.02 6.90 0.91
CA SER A 30 -8.46 6.64 0.91
C SER A 30 -9.29 7.92 0.77
N THR A 31 -8.86 9.01 1.40
CA THR A 31 -9.57 10.29 1.38
C THR A 31 -9.59 10.85 -0.03
N TYR A 32 -8.42 10.97 -0.67
CA TYR A 32 -8.34 11.48 -2.04
C TYR A 32 -8.94 10.51 -3.05
N LEU A 33 -8.87 9.20 -2.85
CA LEU A 33 -9.57 8.24 -3.71
C LEU A 33 -11.08 8.43 -3.70
N ILE A 34 -11.66 8.71 -2.53
CA ILE A 34 -13.11 8.95 -2.40
C ILE A 34 -13.47 10.28 -3.07
N ILE A 35 -12.69 11.34 -2.85
CA ILE A 35 -12.96 12.68 -3.40
C ILE A 35 -12.82 12.70 -4.93
N GLN A 36 -11.78 12.07 -5.48
CA GLN A 36 -11.55 12.02 -6.93
C GLN A 36 -12.58 11.17 -7.69
N ASN A 37 -13.35 10.34 -6.97
CA ASN A 37 -14.32 9.41 -7.55
C ASN A 37 -15.74 9.64 -6.98
N ASP A 38 -16.08 10.90 -6.70
CA ASP A 38 -17.35 11.33 -6.11
C ASP A 38 -18.61 10.96 -6.91
N THR A 39 -18.46 10.75 -8.22
CA THR A 39 -19.51 10.31 -9.14
C THR A 39 -19.92 8.84 -8.98
N LEU A 40 -19.17 8.03 -8.22
CA LEU A 40 -19.49 6.62 -8.02
C LEU A 40 -20.68 6.43 -7.05
N PRO A 41 -21.60 5.48 -7.33
CA PRO A 41 -22.89 5.39 -6.63
C PRO A 41 -22.80 5.09 -5.13
N PHE A 42 -21.72 4.47 -4.66
CA PHE A 42 -21.48 4.15 -3.24
C PHE A 42 -20.63 5.19 -2.50
N VAL A 43 -20.03 6.16 -3.21
CA VAL A 43 -19.13 7.17 -2.63
C VAL A 43 -19.89 8.28 -1.93
N SER A 44 -21.11 8.59 -2.39
CA SER A 44 -21.96 9.64 -1.83
C SER A 44 -22.13 9.60 -0.31
N SER A 45 -22.15 8.40 0.29
CA SER A 45 -22.26 8.22 1.74
C SER A 45 -20.95 8.43 2.50
N LEU A 46 -19.81 8.29 1.82
CA LEU A 46 -18.48 8.45 2.38
C LEU A 46 -17.91 9.86 2.14
N LEU A 47 -18.40 10.56 1.13
CA LEU A 47 -17.92 11.86 0.70
C LEU A 47 -17.88 12.92 1.82
N PRO A 48 -18.91 13.07 2.69
CA PRO A 48 -18.85 14.06 3.77
C PRO A 48 -17.72 13.77 4.77
N PHE A 49 -17.43 12.50 5.04
CA PHE A 49 -16.33 12.11 5.92
C PHE A 49 -14.98 12.36 5.26
N ALA A 50 -14.85 12.07 3.98
CA ALA A 50 -13.63 12.35 3.22
C ALA A 50 -13.33 13.85 3.16
N GLN A 51 -14.33 14.70 2.92
CA GLN A 51 -14.16 16.16 2.92
C GLN A 51 -13.76 16.72 4.29
N GLN A 52 -14.30 16.16 5.39
CA GLN A 52 -13.85 16.53 6.73
C GLN A 52 -12.38 16.13 6.98
N LEU A 53 -11.99 14.93 6.53
CA LEU A 53 -10.61 14.47 6.64
C LEU A 53 -9.64 15.27 5.77
N GLU A 54 -10.05 15.65 4.55
CA GLU A 54 -9.31 16.55 3.68
C GLU A 54 -9.05 17.88 4.38
N GLY A 55 -10.07 18.49 4.98
CA GLY A 55 -9.90 19.73 5.75
C GLY A 55 -8.90 19.60 6.91
N ILE A 56 -8.76 18.41 7.52
CA ILE A 56 -7.72 18.14 8.54
C ILE A 56 -6.36 17.95 7.86
N ILE A 57 -6.28 17.20 6.77
CA ILE A 57 -5.05 16.96 6.00
C ILE A 57 -4.46 18.28 5.50
N ASP A 58 -5.30 19.22 5.06
CA ASP A 58 -4.87 20.53 4.56
C ASP A 58 -4.28 21.41 5.67
N THR A 59 -4.57 21.13 6.95
CA THR A 59 -3.89 21.81 8.07
C THR A 59 -2.49 21.27 8.34
N LEU A 60 -2.15 20.11 7.78
CA LEU A 60 -0.83 19.53 7.94
C LEU A 60 0.19 20.26 7.06
N PRO A 61 1.48 20.24 7.44
CA PRO A 61 2.53 20.79 6.59
C PRO A 61 2.53 20.16 5.19
N ALA A 62 2.59 20.99 4.15
CA ALA A 62 2.50 20.56 2.75
C ALA A 62 3.52 19.47 2.37
N PHE A 63 4.69 19.45 3.02
CA PHE A 63 5.70 18.43 2.75
C PHE A 63 5.19 17.01 3.04
N ILE A 64 4.20 16.82 3.93
CA ILE A 64 3.69 15.49 4.28
C ILE A 64 3.10 14.77 3.06
N ALA A 65 2.47 15.50 2.14
CA ALA A 65 1.93 14.96 0.89
C ALA A 65 3.01 14.24 0.07
N ASP A 66 4.21 14.82 -0.03
CA ASP A 66 5.34 14.26 -0.77
C ASP A 66 5.88 12.95 -0.17
N TYR A 67 5.62 12.70 1.12
CA TYR A 67 6.10 11.50 1.81
C TYR A 67 5.05 10.40 1.94
N ILE A 68 3.81 10.59 1.48
CA ILE A 68 2.73 9.61 1.67
C ILE A 68 3.06 8.24 1.04
N GLY A 69 3.56 8.22 -0.20
CA GLY A 69 3.97 6.98 -0.86
C GLY A 69 5.09 6.27 -0.11
N LEU A 70 6.08 7.04 0.36
CA LEU A 70 7.19 6.52 1.14
C LEU A 70 6.73 5.98 2.49
N PHE A 71 5.81 6.67 3.18
CA PHE A 71 5.24 6.21 4.44
C PHE A 71 4.51 4.87 4.29
N LEU A 72 3.76 4.68 3.19
CA LEU A 72 3.11 3.40 2.92
C LEU A 72 4.16 2.28 2.78
N VAL A 73 5.15 2.48 1.92
CA VAL A 73 6.17 1.49 1.58
C VAL A 73 7.05 1.16 2.79
N VAL A 74 7.60 2.18 3.44
CA VAL A 74 8.41 2.03 4.65
C VAL A 74 7.57 1.42 5.78
N GLY A 75 6.31 1.84 5.95
CA GLY A 75 5.40 1.27 6.94
C GLY A 75 5.21 -0.23 6.74
N LEU A 76 4.94 -0.68 5.52
CA LEU A 76 4.80 -2.09 5.16
C LEU A 76 6.10 -2.87 5.33
N ILE A 77 7.26 -2.27 5.01
CA ILE A 77 8.58 -2.87 5.27
C ILE A 77 8.79 -3.06 6.77
N LEU A 78 8.59 -2.01 7.60
CA LEU A 78 8.74 -2.13 9.05
C LEU A 78 7.83 -3.21 9.63
N LEU A 79 6.57 -3.31 9.16
CA LEU A 79 5.67 -4.38 9.55
C LEU A 79 6.18 -5.76 9.13
N THR A 80 6.70 -5.88 7.91
CA THR A 80 7.28 -7.13 7.40
C THR A 80 8.43 -7.62 8.28
N TRP A 81 9.36 -6.72 8.60
CA TRP A 81 10.53 -7.00 9.42
C TRP A 81 10.17 -7.23 10.89
N ALA A 82 9.14 -6.58 11.41
CA ALA A 82 8.69 -6.76 12.79
C ALA A 82 7.82 -8.01 13.00
N ILE A 83 7.05 -8.45 12.00
CA ILE A 83 6.06 -9.52 12.14
C ILE A 83 6.66 -10.90 11.87
N ARG A 84 7.39 -11.06 10.77
CA ARG A 84 7.87 -12.37 10.32
C ARG A 84 9.29 -12.61 10.79
N LYS A 85 9.72 -13.87 11.02
CA LYS A 85 11.13 -14.22 11.32
C LYS A 85 11.93 -14.74 10.12
N GLY A 86 11.27 -15.36 9.14
CA GLY A 86 11.93 -15.94 7.96
C GLY A 86 12.51 -14.85 7.06
N ILE A 87 13.78 -15.00 6.67
CA ILE A 87 14.52 -13.99 5.93
C ILE A 87 14.08 -13.86 4.47
N ILE A 88 13.77 -14.99 3.81
CA ILE A 88 13.49 -15.04 2.37
C ILE A 88 12.34 -14.11 1.97
N LEU A 89 11.17 -14.26 2.60
CA LEU A 89 10.02 -13.39 2.27
C LEU A 89 10.21 -11.95 2.74
N ARG A 90 10.98 -11.70 3.80
CA ARG A 90 11.28 -10.31 4.21
C ARG A 90 12.02 -9.60 3.10
N VAL A 91 13.04 -10.25 2.54
CA VAL A 91 13.81 -9.71 1.43
C VAL A 91 12.92 -9.57 0.20
N LEU A 92 12.18 -10.61 -0.18
CA LEU A 92 11.29 -10.55 -1.35
C LEU A 92 10.26 -9.42 -1.26
N ILE A 93 9.55 -9.27 -0.14
CA ILE A 93 8.60 -8.16 0.05
C ILE A 93 9.32 -6.81 -0.02
N THR A 94 10.49 -6.68 0.61
CA THR A 94 11.23 -5.42 0.61
C THR A 94 11.64 -5.04 -0.82
N VAL A 95 12.18 -5.98 -1.59
CA VAL A 95 12.56 -5.76 -2.99
C VAL A 95 11.36 -5.38 -3.83
N VAL A 96 10.25 -6.12 -3.72
CA VAL A 96 9.05 -5.88 -4.52
C VAL A 96 8.38 -4.54 -4.18
N LEU A 97 8.29 -4.18 -2.90
CA LEU A 97 7.73 -2.89 -2.48
C LEU A 97 8.62 -1.70 -2.89
N LEU A 98 9.94 -1.84 -2.75
CA LEU A 98 10.87 -0.81 -3.20
C LEU A 98 10.85 -0.66 -4.72
N PHE A 99 10.79 -1.77 -5.47
CA PHE A 99 10.64 -1.72 -6.91
C PHE A 99 9.35 -1.01 -7.33
N GLY A 100 8.21 -1.35 -6.72
CA GLY A 100 6.94 -0.66 -7.01
C GLY A 100 6.93 0.81 -6.61
N TYR A 101 7.68 1.19 -5.57
CA TYR A 101 7.85 2.59 -5.21
C TYR A 101 8.72 3.36 -6.23
N LEU A 102 9.83 2.77 -6.67
CA LEU A 102 10.70 3.37 -7.67
C LEU A 102 9.99 3.49 -9.02
N GLU A 103 9.27 2.46 -9.44
CA GLU A 103 8.42 2.48 -10.63
C GLU A 103 7.42 3.63 -10.56
N SER A 104 6.70 3.76 -9.43
CA SER A 104 5.78 4.86 -9.19
C SER A 104 6.46 6.24 -9.26
N ALA A 105 7.69 6.34 -8.76
CA ALA A 105 8.40 7.60 -8.70
C ALA A 105 8.94 8.04 -10.07
N ILE A 106 9.25 7.08 -10.95
CA ILE A 106 9.66 7.32 -12.34
C ILE A 106 8.44 7.67 -13.20
N ASN A 107 7.38 6.87 -13.14
CA ASN A 107 6.21 6.99 -14.01
C ASN A 107 5.15 7.97 -13.49
N SER A 108 5.33 8.51 -12.27
CA SER A 108 4.35 9.38 -11.59
C SER A 108 2.97 8.74 -11.37
N SER A 109 2.88 7.41 -11.54
CA SER A 109 1.69 6.59 -11.34
C SER A 109 2.12 5.24 -10.79
N SER A 110 1.44 4.72 -9.78
CA SER A 110 1.68 3.37 -9.26
C SER A 110 0.47 2.49 -9.45
N SER A 111 0.68 1.21 -9.74
CA SER A 111 -0.41 0.24 -9.59
C SER A 111 -0.74 -0.05 -8.13
N LEU A 112 0.18 0.21 -7.18
CA LEU A 112 -0.09 0.01 -5.75
C LEU A 112 -1.07 1.08 -5.27
N VAL A 113 -0.83 2.33 -5.64
CA VAL A 113 -1.60 3.51 -5.23
C VAL A 113 -2.22 4.16 -6.47
N PRO A 114 -3.54 4.04 -6.70
CA PRO A 114 -4.22 4.55 -7.89
C PRO A 114 -4.53 6.06 -7.81
N ILE A 115 -3.62 6.83 -7.21
CA ILE A 115 -3.65 8.30 -7.21
C ILE A 115 -2.26 8.81 -7.58
N THR A 116 -2.21 9.98 -8.20
CA THR A 116 -0.94 10.66 -8.44
C THR A 116 -0.34 11.10 -7.11
N LEU A 117 0.86 10.60 -6.81
CA LEU A 117 1.62 10.98 -5.63
C LEU A 117 2.82 11.81 -6.04
N THR A 118 3.04 12.91 -5.33
CA THR A 118 4.29 13.65 -5.40
C THR A 118 5.38 12.90 -4.65
N ASN A 119 6.64 13.18 -5.00
CA ASN A 119 7.80 12.57 -4.36
C ASN A 119 8.68 13.66 -3.75
N PRO A 120 9.43 13.34 -2.69
CA PRO A 120 10.34 14.31 -2.09
C PRO A 120 11.42 14.75 -3.08
N SER A 121 11.89 15.98 -2.97
CA SER A 121 12.89 16.56 -3.90
C SER A 121 14.17 15.74 -4.03
N TRP A 122 14.64 15.12 -2.94
CA TRP A 122 15.83 14.25 -2.93
C TRP A 122 15.64 12.96 -3.73
N MET A 123 14.40 12.54 -3.99
CA MET A 123 14.11 11.33 -4.76
C MET A 123 14.70 11.43 -6.16
N SER A 124 14.71 12.61 -6.78
CA SER A 124 15.34 12.86 -8.08
C SER A 124 16.79 12.36 -8.14
N THR A 125 17.56 12.56 -7.06
CA THR A 125 18.96 12.11 -6.98
C THR A 125 19.06 10.59 -6.93
N VAL A 126 18.15 9.94 -6.20
CA VAL A 126 18.09 8.47 -6.12
C VAL A 126 17.64 7.87 -7.44
N LEU A 127 16.64 8.47 -8.09
CA LEU A 127 16.15 8.04 -9.40
C LEU A 127 17.25 8.13 -10.44
N ASN A 128 18.00 9.23 -10.49
CA ASN A 128 19.13 9.37 -11.44
C ASN A 128 20.19 8.27 -11.28
N LEU A 129 20.37 7.72 -10.08
CA LEU A 129 21.30 6.61 -9.84
C LEU A 129 20.73 5.25 -10.28
N VAL A 130 19.41 5.06 -10.16
CA VAL A 130 18.75 3.76 -10.34
C VAL A 130 18.08 3.60 -11.71
N ASP A 131 17.77 4.71 -12.39
CA ASP A 131 16.99 4.73 -13.63
C ASP A 131 17.58 3.83 -14.73
N SER A 132 18.90 3.88 -14.94
CA SER A 132 19.58 3.01 -15.92
C SER A 132 19.39 1.51 -15.61
N PHE A 133 19.40 1.12 -14.33
CA PHE A 133 19.14 -0.25 -13.91
C PHE A 133 17.67 -0.62 -14.07
N TYR A 134 16.77 0.30 -13.72
CA TYR A 134 15.34 0.13 -13.87
C TYR A 134 14.97 -0.12 -15.35
N ILE A 135 15.44 0.74 -16.26
CA ILE A 135 15.23 0.61 -17.71
C ILE A 135 15.77 -0.74 -18.23
N SER A 136 16.97 -1.13 -17.78
CA SER A 136 17.56 -2.42 -18.17
C SER A 136 16.72 -3.62 -17.73
N ILE A 137 16.14 -3.56 -16.53
CA ILE A 137 15.29 -4.62 -15.97
C ILE A 137 13.95 -4.71 -16.70
N ILE A 138 13.27 -3.58 -16.91
CA ILE A 138 11.97 -3.59 -17.60
C ILE A 138 12.12 -3.93 -19.09
N GLY A 139 13.29 -3.63 -19.68
CA GLY A 139 13.62 -4.01 -21.05
C GLY A 139 13.79 -5.52 -21.27
N LEU A 140 13.88 -6.33 -20.20
CA LEU A 140 13.97 -7.79 -20.32
C LEU A 140 12.64 -8.43 -20.75
N SER A 141 11.51 -7.90 -20.26
CA SER A 141 10.18 -8.40 -20.61
C SER A 141 9.10 -7.41 -20.17
N GLU A 142 8.07 -7.28 -21.01
CA GLU A 142 6.85 -6.52 -20.72
C GLU A 142 6.12 -6.99 -19.45
N PHE A 143 6.31 -8.25 -19.03
CA PHE A 143 5.66 -8.82 -17.85
C PHE A 143 6.37 -8.51 -16.52
N VAL A 144 7.52 -7.83 -16.54
CA VAL A 144 8.28 -7.53 -15.31
C VAL A 144 7.48 -6.62 -14.38
N ILE A 145 6.99 -5.48 -14.88
CA ILE A 145 6.20 -4.54 -14.06
C ILE A 145 4.91 -5.23 -13.55
N PRO A 146 4.02 -5.77 -14.42
CA PRO A 146 2.82 -6.49 -13.99
C PRO A 146 3.10 -7.59 -12.96
N GLY A 147 4.14 -8.39 -13.19
CA GLY A 147 4.52 -9.49 -12.31
C GLY A 147 4.91 -9.02 -10.92
N VAL A 148 5.75 -7.97 -10.83
CA VAL A 148 6.15 -7.40 -9.54
C VAL A 148 4.94 -6.77 -8.82
N MET A 149 4.08 -6.08 -9.57
CA MET A 149 2.89 -5.42 -9.02
C MET A 149 1.88 -6.41 -8.43
N VAL A 150 1.67 -7.56 -9.07
CA VAL A 150 0.81 -8.64 -8.55
C VAL A 150 1.48 -9.39 -7.39
N ALA A 151 2.81 -9.57 -7.45
CA ALA A 151 3.57 -10.24 -6.39
C ALA A 151 3.53 -9.45 -5.07
N ALA A 152 3.49 -8.11 -5.12
CA ALA A 152 3.46 -7.26 -3.94
C ALA A 152 2.30 -7.59 -2.97
N PRO A 153 1.02 -7.47 -3.36
CA PRO A 153 -0.10 -7.81 -2.49
C PRO A 153 -0.17 -9.31 -2.18
N MET A 154 0.28 -10.19 -3.08
CA MET A 154 0.35 -11.64 -2.82
C MET A 154 1.31 -11.95 -1.66
N PHE A 155 2.50 -11.34 -1.65
CA PHE A 155 3.46 -11.54 -0.57
C PHE A 155 3.03 -10.84 0.73
N LEU A 156 2.39 -9.68 0.66
CA LEU A 156 1.76 -9.03 1.81
C LEU A 156 0.66 -9.91 2.42
N TRP A 157 -0.19 -10.51 1.59
CA TRP A 157 -1.18 -11.47 2.06
C TRP A 157 -0.51 -12.66 2.76
N ALA A 158 0.54 -13.24 2.16
CA ALA A 158 1.28 -14.35 2.75
C ALA A 158 1.95 -13.97 4.08
N LEU A 159 2.40 -12.71 4.22
CA LEU A 159 2.92 -12.16 5.46
C LEU A 159 1.83 -12.13 6.55
N PHE A 160 0.64 -11.64 6.23
CA PHE A 160 -0.44 -11.45 7.20
C PHE A 160 -1.20 -12.75 7.52
N ALA A 161 -1.29 -13.69 6.58
CA ALA A 161 -2.00 -14.97 6.75
C ALA A 161 -1.33 -15.91 7.77
N ASN A 162 0.00 -15.89 7.84
CA ASN A 162 0.77 -16.88 8.59
C ASN A 162 1.00 -16.55 10.08
N LYS A 163 0.36 -15.51 10.62
CA LYS A 163 0.61 -15.06 12.00
C LYS A 163 -0.44 -15.61 12.98
N LYS A 164 0.03 -16.37 13.98
CA LYS A 164 -0.76 -16.75 15.17
C LYS A 164 -0.18 -16.07 16.43
N PRO A 165 -1.00 -15.59 17.37
CA PRO A 165 -2.47 -15.54 17.35
C PRO A 165 -2.99 -14.50 16.35
N GLY A 166 -4.16 -14.79 15.75
CA GLY A 166 -4.83 -13.91 14.80
C GLY A 166 -5.27 -12.62 15.50
N ARG A 167 -4.57 -11.52 15.23
CA ARG A 167 -4.95 -10.19 15.72
C ARG A 167 -5.88 -9.54 14.71
N PHE A 168 -6.92 -8.86 15.19
CA PHE A 168 -7.87 -8.16 14.33
C PHE A 168 -7.17 -7.18 13.36
N SER A 169 -6.14 -6.46 13.82
CA SER A 169 -5.34 -5.58 12.94
C SER A 169 -4.70 -6.31 11.77
N VAL A 170 -4.14 -7.49 12.00
CA VAL A 170 -3.50 -8.31 10.96
C VAL A 170 -4.54 -8.95 10.06
N LEU A 171 -5.72 -9.30 10.60
CA LEU A 171 -6.85 -9.78 9.81
C LEU A 171 -7.31 -8.72 8.78
N MET A 172 -7.46 -7.47 9.22
CA MET A 172 -7.86 -6.37 8.33
C MET A 172 -6.80 -6.09 7.26
N MET A 173 -5.51 -6.05 7.61
CA MET A 173 -4.42 -5.94 6.64
C MET A 173 -4.39 -7.12 5.66
N ARG A 174 -4.72 -8.34 6.11
CA ARG A 174 -4.83 -9.53 5.24
C ARG A 174 -5.96 -9.37 4.22
N LEU A 175 -7.14 -8.96 4.67
CA LEU A 175 -8.29 -8.75 3.79
C LEU A 175 -8.03 -7.61 2.80
N GLY A 176 -7.41 -6.51 3.26
CA GLY A 176 -6.98 -5.41 2.39
C GLY A 176 -5.98 -5.87 1.34
N SER A 177 -5.03 -6.75 1.70
CA SER A 177 -4.07 -7.29 0.72
C SER A 177 -4.73 -8.17 -0.33
N ILE A 178 -5.82 -8.87 -0.01
CA ILE A 178 -6.61 -9.63 -0.99
C ILE A 178 -7.34 -8.67 -1.93
N ALA A 179 -7.98 -7.63 -1.40
CA ALA A 179 -8.62 -6.61 -2.21
C ALA A 179 -7.61 -5.91 -3.14
N LEU A 180 -6.41 -5.60 -2.63
CA LEU A 180 -5.33 -5.00 -3.41
C LEU A 180 -4.84 -5.93 -4.52
N PHE A 181 -4.70 -7.21 -4.21
CA PHE A 181 -4.36 -8.23 -5.21
C PHE A 181 -5.39 -8.26 -6.34
N LEU A 182 -6.68 -8.27 -6.00
CA LEU A 182 -7.75 -8.25 -7.01
C LEU A 182 -7.78 -6.93 -7.80
N ALA A 183 -7.55 -5.80 -7.14
CA ALA A 183 -7.51 -4.49 -7.80
C ALA A 183 -6.38 -4.41 -8.83
N ILE A 184 -5.17 -4.82 -8.44
CA ILE A 184 -3.99 -4.83 -9.31
C ILE A 184 -4.11 -5.89 -10.39
N LEU A 185 -4.66 -7.07 -10.08
CA LEU A 185 -4.93 -8.09 -11.09
C LEU A 185 -5.92 -7.57 -12.14
N SER A 186 -6.97 -6.86 -11.70
CA SER A 186 -7.89 -6.18 -12.62
C SER A 186 -7.13 -5.14 -13.45
N LEU A 187 -6.30 -4.29 -12.85
CA LEU A 187 -5.50 -3.31 -13.59
C LEU A 187 -4.66 -3.98 -14.69
N VAL A 188 -3.90 -5.02 -14.33
CA VAL A 188 -3.02 -5.75 -15.26
C VAL A 188 -3.80 -6.47 -16.35
N LEU A 189 -4.89 -7.14 -16.01
CA LEU A 189 -5.73 -7.84 -16.99
C LEU A 189 -6.37 -6.84 -17.95
N GLY A 190 -6.84 -5.70 -17.45
CA GLY A 190 -7.40 -4.62 -18.25
C GLY A 190 -6.40 -4.05 -19.24
N ASP A 191 -5.16 -3.83 -18.81
CA ASP A 191 -4.11 -3.22 -19.63
C ASP A 191 -3.55 -4.18 -20.70
N LEU A 192 -3.33 -5.45 -20.36
CA LEU A 192 -2.64 -6.40 -21.25
C LEU A 192 -3.56 -7.30 -22.07
N PHE A 193 -4.73 -7.65 -21.56
CA PHE A 193 -5.55 -8.73 -22.14
C PHE A 193 -6.98 -8.30 -22.48
N LEU A 194 -7.55 -7.38 -21.71
CA LEU A 194 -8.97 -7.01 -21.74
C LEU A 194 -9.17 -5.52 -22.06
N THR A 195 -8.33 -4.96 -22.93
CA THR A 195 -8.26 -3.52 -23.21
C THR A 195 -9.60 -2.89 -23.60
N THR A 196 -10.47 -3.62 -24.31
CA THR A 196 -11.82 -3.17 -24.69
C THR A 196 -12.81 -3.18 -23.51
N LEU A 197 -12.67 -4.12 -22.58
CA LEU A 197 -13.47 -4.20 -21.36
C LEU A 197 -12.98 -3.21 -20.31
N ALA A 198 -11.68 -2.90 -20.28
CA ALA A 198 -11.08 -1.94 -19.35
C ALA A 198 -11.67 -0.53 -19.50
N LEU A 199 -12.13 -0.17 -20.71
CA LEU A 199 -12.79 1.10 -21.00
C LEU A 199 -14.24 1.17 -20.49
N GLN A 200 -14.82 0.05 -20.04
CA GLN A 200 -16.18 0.02 -19.56
C GLN A 200 -16.27 0.63 -18.16
N ASN A 201 -17.25 1.52 -17.95
CA ASN A 201 -17.43 2.20 -16.67
C ASN A 201 -17.58 1.24 -15.48
N TRP A 202 -18.26 0.10 -15.66
CA TRP A 202 -18.42 -0.89 -14.60
C TRP A 202 -17.07 -1.53 -14.22
N TYR A 203 -16.16 -1.72 -15.17
CA TYR A 203 -14.84 -2.31 -14.93
C TYR A 203 -13.98 -1.39 -14.07
N MET A 204 -13.88 -0.12 -14.48
CA MET A 204 -13.19 0.92 -13.71
C MET A 204 -13.83 1.08 -12.31
N THR A 205 -15.15 1.04 -12.22
CA THR A 205 -15.87 1.12 -10.94
C THR A 205 -15.47 0.00 -9.98
N VAL A 206 -15.44 -1.26 -10.45
CA VAL A 206 -15.05 -2.41 -9.62
C VAL A 206 -13.59 -2.29 -9.19
N GLN A 207 -12.69 -1.94 -10.11
CA GLN A 207 -11.28 -1.76 -9.83
C GLN A 207 -11.05 -0.69 -8.74
N ILE A 208 -11.65 0.49 -8.90
CA ILE A 208 -11.51 1.60 -7.96
C ILE A 208 -12.15 1.23 -6.61
N ALA A 209 -13.30 0.56 -6.61
CA ALA A 209 -13.93 0.07 -5.38
C ALA A 209 -13.01 -0.88 -4.60
N LEU A 210 -12.29 -1.79 -5.27
CA LEU A 210 -11.33 -2.69 -4.64
C LEU A 210 -10.14 -1.93 -4.03
N TYR A 211 -9.65 -0.88 -4.69
CA TYR A 211 -8.64 0.00 -4.09
C TYR A 211 -9.18 0.76 -2.87
N MET A 212 -10.38 1.34 -2.94
CA MET A 212 -10.99 2.00 -1.78
C MET A 212 -11.12 1.05 -0.59
N VAL A 213 -11.66 -0.16 -0.82
CA VAL A 213 -11.80 -1.20 0.22
C VAL A 213 -10.43 -1.57 0.81
N THR A 214 -9.40 -1.68 -0.03
CA THR A 214 -8.02 -1.95 0.44
C THR A 214 -7.57 -0.91 1.45
N TYR A 215 -7.62 0.36 1.08
CA TYR A 215 -7.09 1.44 1.92
C TYR A 215 -7.93 1.66 3.17
N LEU A 216 -9.24 1.52 3.09
CA LEU A 216 -10.12 1.53 4.27
C LEU A 216 -9.78 0.37 5.23
N LEU A 217 -9.57 -0.85 4.72
CA LEU A 217 -9.16 -1.97 5.55
C LEU A 217 -7.77 -1.77 6.16
N PHE A 218 -6.86 -1.10 5.45
CA PHE A 218 -5.55 -0.73 6.00
C PHE A 218 -5.66 0.36 7.07
N VAL A 219 -6.59 1.32 6.95
CA VAL A 219 -6.92 2.26 8.03
C VAL A 219 -7.40 1.51 9.26
N VAL A 220 -8.40 0.64 9.13
CA VAL A 220 -8.89 -0.16 10.27
C VAL A 220 -7.75 -1.01 10.86
N GLY A 221 -6.98 -1.70 10.02
CA GLY A 221 -5.82 -2.48 10.44
C GLY A 221 -4.77 -1.64 11.18
N GLY A 222 -4.51 -0.43 10.70
CA GLY A 222 -3.59 0.55 11.28
C GLY A 222 -4.05 1.03 12.65
N VAL A 223 -5.32 1.46 12.78
CA VAL A 223 -5.93 1.90 14.04
C VAL A 223 -5.81 0.81 15.12
N PHE A 224 -6.28 -0.41 14.82
CA PHE A 224 -6.19 -1.51 15.79
C PHE A 224 -4.75 -1.98 16.04
N GLY A 225 -3.86 -1.81 15.06
CA GLY A 225 -2.43 -2.11 15.19
C GLY A 225 -1.71 -1.16 16.13
N PHE A 226 -2.05 0.13 16.04
CA PHE A 226 -1.55 1.20 16.89
C PHE A 226 -2.16 1.14 18.30
N ILE A 227 -3.49 1.03 18.43
CA ILE A 227 -4.17 0.92 19.73
C ILE A 227 -3.78 -0.37 20.46
N GLY A 228 -3.56 -1.47 19.75
CA GLY A 228 -3.07 -2.72 20.34
C GLY A 228 -1.68 -2.63 20.99
N PHE A 229 -1.00 -1.49 20.88
CA PHE A 229 0.19 -1.14 21.65
C PHE A 229 -0.12 -0.36 22.93
N SER A 230 -1.21 0.43 22.99
CA SER A 230 -1.58 1.20 24.19
C SER A 230 -2.19 0.34 25.29
N ARG A 231 -2.78 -0.81 24.94
CA ARG A 231 -3.21 -1.82 25.91
C ARG A 231 -2.00 -2.62 26.39
N LYS A 232 -1.53 -2.31 27.61
CA LYS A 232 -0.59 -3.13 28.39
C LYS A 232 -1.26 -4.42 28.82
#